data_AF-A0A2U2BTU8-F1
#
_entry.id   AF-A0A2U2BTU8-F1
#
_cell.length_a   1.000
_cell.length_b   1.000
_cell.length_c   1.000
_cell.angle_alpha   90.00
_cell.angle_beta   90.00
_cell.angle_gamma   90.00
#
_symmetry.space_group_name_H-M   'P 1'
#
loop_
_entity.id
_entity.type
_entity.pdbx_description
1 polymer ?
#
loop_
_entity_poly.entity_id
_entity_poly.type
_entity_poly.pdbx_seq_one_letter_code
_entity_poly.pdbx_strand_id
1 'polypeptide(L)'
;MRRKDLIGIFNLIIVAGVLGAISYAALTLRPAEYDPDTLCLVGEEAPHTVVVIDKTDLYTPGQASRIESLVLEARNGLMIGERLSLFELDERGDLRNTNRFSLCNPGRGEQINPLYRNPARVEARYQALFEGPLQNALADLVEPKNAPQSPIIEALADLANEDTFDPDTPGRYAVLVSDMLQNSDLFSVYGAARNAPNRLPPPRRVANEIRAQYGDALDGVRVRVHLIPRRGWEAAQRGPIVDYWSELFRELGVRASFTEL
;
A
#
# COMPACT_ATOMS: atom_id res chain seq x y z
N MET A 1 13.07 65.12 25.93
CA MET A 1 12.55 63.87 26.52
C MET A 1 13.33 63.56 27.78
N ARG A 2 12.66 63.24 28.90
CA ARG A 2 13.38 62.79 30.12
C ARG A 2 13.92 61.39 29.85
N ARG A 3 15.08 61.04 30.41
CA ARG A 3 15.75 59.73 30.26
C ARG A 3 14.81 58.54 30.54
N LYS A 4 13.78 58.74 31.36
CA LYS A 4 12.72 57.77 31.69
C LYS A 4 11.76 57.50 30.52
N ASP A 5 11.46 58.50 29.69
CA ASP A 5 10.55 58.37 28.54
C ASP A 5 11.20 57.50 27.44
N LEU A 6 12.52 57.61 27.27
CA LEU A 6 13.29 56.84 26.31
C LEU A 6 13.34 55.35 26.68
N ILE A 7 13.47 55.04 27.97
CA ILE A 7 13.43 53.66 28.50
C ILE A 7 12.03 53.06 28.32
N GLY A 8 10.98 53.85 28.54
CA GLY A 8 9.60 53.43 28.33
C GLY A 8 9.32 53.05 26.87
N ILE A 9 9.73 53.90 25.93
CA ILE A 9 9.56 53.64 24.48
C ILE A 9 10.36 52.40 24.05
N PHE A 10 11.60 52.26 24.52
CA PHE A 10 12.44 51.10 24.20
C PHE A 10 11.79 49.78 24.68
N ASN A 11 11.28 49.73 25.91
CA ASN A 11 10.58 48.56 26.42
C ASN A 11 9.30 48.25 25.63
N LEU A 12 8.57 49.28 25.20
CA LEU A 12 7.34 49.11 24.43
C LEU A 12 7.61 48.52 23.04
N ILE A 13 8.71 48.93 22.39
CA ILE A 13 9.16 48.36 21.11
C ILE A 13 9.57 46.90 21.28
N ILE A 14 10.29 46.55 22.36
CA ILE A 14 10.67 45.15 22.63
C ILE A 14 9.43 44.29 22.82
N VAL A 15 8.47 44.74 23.64
CA VAL A 15 7.23 43.99 23.87
C VAL A 15 6.44 43.83 22.58
N ALA A 16 6.32 44.88 21.76
CA ALA A 16 5.67 44.80 20.46
C ALA A 16 6.40 43.84 19.51
N GLY A 17 7.73 43.83 19.50
CA GLY A 17 8.53 42.90 18.70
C GLY A 17 8.37 41.44 19.14
N VAL A 18 8.35 41.18 20.45
CA VAL A 18 8.11 39.84 21.01
C VAL A 18 6.70 39.36 20.69
N LEU A 19 5.68 40.20 20.89
CA LEU A 19 4.30 39.86 20.54
C LEU A 19 4.15 39.62 19.03
N GLY A 20 4.77 40.45 18.19
CA GLY A 20 4.81 40.27 16.75
C GLY A 20 5.45 38.94 16.33
N ALA A 21 6.59 38.58 16.95
CA ALA A 21 7.26 37.31 16.70
C ALA A 21 6.42 36.10 17.16
N ILE A 22 5.74 36.18 18.32
CA ILE A 22 4.85 35.12 18.81
C ILE A 22 3.63 34.98 17.89
N SER A 23 3.00 36.08 17.49
CA SER A 23 1.85 36.06 16.57
C SER A 23 2.23 35.53 15.19
N TYR A 24 3.39 35.93 14.66
CA TYR A 24 3.91 35.41 13.40
C TYR A 24 4.17 33.90 13.50
N ALA A 25 4.87 33.46 14.55
CA ALA A 25 5.14 32.06 14.81
C ALA A 25 3.85 31.24 14.97
N ALA A 26 2.83 31.75 15.68
CA ALA A 26 1.55 31.08 15.85
C ALA A 26 0.75 30.95 14.54
N LEU A 27 0.90 31.90 13.61
CA LEU A 27 0.26 31.85 12.31
C LEU A 27 1.00 30.93 11.32
N THR A 28 2.33 30.84 11.42
CA THR A 28 3.16 30.02 10.53
C THR A 28 3.35 28.58 11.02
N LEU A 29 3.34 28.34 12.34
CA LEU A 29 3.54 27.02 12.96
C LEU A 29 2.20 26.37 13.32
N ARG A 30 1.26 26.35 12.37
CA ARG A 30 0.03 25.57 12.58
C ARG A 30 0.40 24.08 12.61
N PRO A 31 -0.09 23.31 13.60
CA PRO A 31 0.13 21.87 13.62
C PRO A 31 -0.46 21.26 12.36
N ALA A 32 0.23 20.26 11.82
CA ALA A 32 -0.25 19.53 10.65
C ALA A 32 -1.62 18.90 10.94
N GLU A 33 -2.57 19.11 10.04
CA GLU A 33 -3.93 18.61 10.17
C GLU A 33 -4.02 17.20 9.59
N TYR A 34 -4.60 16.29 10.36
CA TYR A 34 -4.78 14.90 9.96
C TYR A 34 -6.26 14.63 9.77
N ASP A 35 -6.57 13.91 8.70
CA ASP A 35 -7.90 13.40 8.45
C ASP A 35 -8.25 12.34 9.52
N PRO A 36 -9.41 12.45 10.20
CA PRO A 36 -9.75 11.58 11.32
C PRO A 36 -10.06 10.14 10.91
N ASP A 37 -10.44 9.91 9.65
CA ASP A 37 -10.89 8.61 9.15
C ASP A 37 -9.72 7.83 8.54
N THR A 38 -8.83 8.51 7.81
CA THR A 38 -7.68 7.91 7.13
C THR A 38 -6.38 8.03 7.91
N LEU A 39 -6.32 8.90 8.91
CA LEU A 39 -5.12 9.26 9.67
C LEU A 39 -4.00 9.87 8.81
N CYS A 40 -4.29 10.24 7.58
CA CYS A 40 -3.33 10.84 6.65
C CYS A 40 -3.29 12.37 6.82
N LEU A 41 -2.17 12.98 6.43
CA LEU A 41 -2.04 14.43 6.40
C LEU A 41 -2.94 15.03 5.33
N VAL A 42 -3.71 16.05 5.68
CA VAL A 42 -4.63 16.71 4.75
C VAL A 42 -3.83 17.48 3.70
N GLY A 43 -4.07 17.19 2.42
CA GLY A 43 -3.43 17.86 1.29
C GLY A 43 -2.04 17.36 0.92
N GLU A 44 -1.60 16.22 1.50
CA GLU A 44 -0.36 15.55 1.14
C GLU A 44 -0.62 14.10 0.69
N GLU A 45 0.01 13.68 -0.40
CA GLU A 45 0.01 12.29 -0.84
C GLU A 45 1.06 11.48 -0.08
N ALA A 46 0.59 10.49 0.65
CA ALA A 46 1.44 9.61 1.43
C ALA A 46 2.10 8.54 0.55
N PRO A 47 3.36 8.16 0.82
CA PRO A 47 3.92 6.95 0.25
C PRO A 47 3.05 5.75 0.59
N HIS A 48 2.68 4.97 -0.42
CA HIS A 48 1.62 3.98 -0.26
C HIS A 48 2.12 2.55 -0.46
N THR A 49 1.94 1.73 0.58
CA THR A 49 2.07 0.28 0.53
C THR A 49 0.70 -0.36 0.43
N VAL A 50 0.51 -1.23 -0.56
CA VAL A 50 -0.70 -2.05 -0.69
C VAL A 50 -0.37 -3.51 -0.50
N VAL A 51 -1.21 -4.26 0.21
CA VAL A 51 -1.14 -5.73 0.22
C VAL A 51 -2.31 -6.25 -0.59
N VAL A 52 -2.02 -6.98 -1.66
CA VAL A 52 -3.01 -7.57 -2.56
C VAL A 52 -2.99 -9.08 -2.39
N ILE A 53 -4.15 -9.66 -2.10
CA ILE A 53 -4.30 -11.10 -1.92
C ILE A 53 -5.21 -11.68 -3.00
N ASP A 54 -4.64 -12.59 -3.77
CA ASP A 54 -5.33 -13.29 -4.84
C ASP A 54 -5.96 -14.59 -4.33
N LYS A 55 -7.27 -14.56 -4.06
CA LYS A 55 -8.03 -15.64 -3.43
C LYS A 55 -8.56 -16.65 -4.45
N THR A 56 -7.68 -17.35 -5.15
CA THR A 56 -8.11 -18.33 -6.18
C THR A 56 -8.48 -19.70 -5.61
N ASP A 57 -7.95 -20.08 -4.45
CA ASP A 57 -8.15 -21.39 -3.82
C ASP A 57 -8.32 -21.26 -2.30
N LEU A 58 -8.83 -22.32 -1.66
CA LEU A 58 -8.90 -22.43 -0.20
C LEU A 58 -7.49 -22.46 0.41
N TYR A 59 -7.20 -21.53 1.32
CA TYR A 59 -5.95 -21.52 2.07
C TYR A 59 -5.91 -22.61 3.14
N THR A 60 -4.75 -23.23 3.30
CA THR A 60 -4.45 -24.01 4.51
C THR A 60 -4.28 -23.08 5.71
N PRO A 61 -4.52 -23.54 6.95
CA PRO A 61 -4.29 -22.75 8.15
C PRO A 61 -2.84 -22.20 8.27
N GLY A 62 -1.86 -22.91 7.73
CA GLY A 62 -0.46 -22.44 7.68
C GLY A 62 -0.28 -21.26 6.72
N GLN A 63 -0.87 -21.32 5.53
CA GLN A 63 -0.84 -20.21 4.56
C GLN A 63 -1.57 -18.98 5.10
N ALA A 64 -2.72 -19.18 5.73
CA ALA A 64 -3.48 -18.14 6.44
C ALA A 64 -2.62 -17.40 7.48
N SER A 65 -1.94 -18.13 8.36
CA SER A 65 -1.06 -17.54 9.39
C SER A 65 0.15 -16.82 8.77
N ARG A 66 0.68 -17.33 7.65
CA ARG A 66 1.77 -16.64 6.94
C ARG A 66 1.30 -15.36 6.25
N ILE A 67 0.13 -15.36 5.62
CA ILE A 67 -0.52 -14.17 5.06
C ILE A 67 -0.68 -13.09 6.14
N GLU A 68 -1.22 -13.47 7.29
CA GLU A 68 -1.35 -12.57 8.45
C GLU A 68 0.01 -11.98 8.84
N SER A 69 1.04 -12.82 8.95
CA SER A 69 2.41 -12.38 9.27
C SER A 69 2.95 -11.39 8.23
N LEU A 70 2.70 -11.60 6.94
CA LEU A 70 3.14 -10.70 5.87
C LEU A 70 2.47 -9.32 5.95
N VAL A 71 1.18 -9.27 6.27
CA VAL A 71 0.47 -8.00 6.48
C VAL A 71 1.02 -7.27 7.71
N LEU A 72 1.30 -8.00 8.80
CA LEU A 72 1.89 -7.42 10.00
C LEU A 72 3.33 -6.93 9.75
N GLU A 73 4.11 -7.64 8.93
CA GLU A 73 5.42 -7.20 8.47
C GLU A 73 5.33 -5.91 7.63
N ALA A 74 4.38 -5.85 6.69
CA ALA A 74 4.12 -4.65 5.89
C ALA A 74 3.78 -3.45 6.79
N ARG A 75 2.88 -3.64 7.76
CA ARG A 75 2.56 -2.63 8.79
C ARG A 75 3.80 -2.19 9.57
N ASN A 76 4.60 -3.14 10.05
CA ASN A 76 5.77 -2.85 10.88
C ASN A 76 6.86 -2.08 10.13
N GLY A 77 6.89 -2.21 8.79
CA GLY A 77 7.83 -1.51 7.92
C GLY A 77 7.46 -0.05 7.62
N LEU A 78 6.24 0.39 7.95
CA LEU A 78 5.78 1.75 7.64
C LEU A 78 6.51 2.80 8.49
N MET A 79 6.98 3.85 7.81
CA MET A 79 7.38 5.10 8.46
C MET A 79 6.15 5.92 8.87
N ILE A 80 6.33 6.93 9.73
CA ILE A 80 5.25 7.84 10.11
C ILE A 80 4.73 8.55 8.86
N GLY A 81 3.41 8.56 8.69
CA GLY A 81 2.74 9.20 7.56
C GLY A 81 2.62 8.33 6.31
N GLU A 82 3.25 7.15 6.26
CA GLU A 82 3.07 6.22 5.14
C GLU A 82 1.74 5.48 5.24
N ARG A 83 1.13 5.20 4.09
CA ARG A 83 -0.18 4.58 3.96
C ARG A 83 -0.09 3.07 3.77
N LEU A 84 -1.00 2.34 4.39
CA LEU A 84 -1.23 0.91 4.16
C LEU A 84 -2.69 0.66 3.76
N SER A 85 -2.87 -0.05 2.65
CA SER A 85 -4.19 -0.56 2.24
C SER A 85 -4.17 -2.06 2.01
N LEU A 86 -5.30 -2.71 2.27
CA LEU A 86 -5.48 -4.14 2.03
C LEU A 86 -6.51 -4.35 0.93
N PHE A 87 -6.14 -5.16 -0.06
CA PHE A 87 -7.01 -5.51 -1.18
C PHE A 87 -7.10 -7.03 -1.31
N GLU A 88 -8.28 -7.50 -1.71
CA GLU A 88 -8.51 -8.88 -2.13
C GLU A 88 -9.09 -8.88 -3.54
N LEU A 89 -8.76 -9.91 -4.31
CA LEU A 89 -9.53 -10.24 -5.51
C LEU A 89 -10.77 -11.02 -5.09
N ASP A 90 -11.94 -10.55 -5.52
CA ASP A 90 -13.21 -11.22 -5.23
C ASP A 90 -13.51 -12.35 -6.25
N GLU A 91 -14.68 -12.97 -6.13
CA GLU A 91 -15.08 -14.10 -6.98
C GLU A 91 -15.18 -13.74 -8.48
N ARG A 92 -15.30 -12.46 -8.82
CA ARG A 92 -15.34 -11.95 -10.19
C ARG A 92 -13.96 -11.56 -10.70
N GLY A 93 -12.94 -11.64 -9.84
CA GLY A 93 -11.62 -11.09 -10.10
C GLY A 93 -11.56 -9.58 -9.98
N ASP A 94 -12.58 -8.93 -9.40
CA ASP A 94 -12.57 -7.49 -9.18
C ASP A 94 -11.72 -7.18 -7.94
N LEU A 95 -10.87 -6.15 -8.04
CA LEU A 95 -10.07 -5.67 -6.92
C LEU A 95 -10.98 -4.98 -5.90
N ARG A 96 -10.98 -5.45 -4.66
CA ARG A 96 -11.81 -4.90 -3.59
C ARG A 96 -10.99 -4.55 -2.36
N ASN A 97 -11.14 -3.32 -1.86
CA ASN A 97 -10.52 -2.92 -0.60
C ASN A 97 -11.17 -3.71 0.57
N THR A 98 -10.35 -4.46 1.29
CA THR A 98 -10.80 -5.36 2.36
C THR A 98 -11.21 -4.56 3.58
N ASN A 99 -12.50 -4.60 3.91
CA ASN A 99 -13.11 -3.79 4.98
C ASN A 99 -12.81 -2.28 4.89
N ARG A 100 -12.53 -1.76 3.68
CA ARG A 100 -12.13 -0.37 3.45
C ARG A 100 -10.89 0.05 4.26
N PHE A 101 -10.02 -0.91 4.59
CA PHE A 101 -8.79 -0.63 5.30
C PHE A 101 -7.82 0.12 4.39
N SER A 102 -7.61 1.40 4.72
CA SER A 102 -6.70 2.28 4.00
C SER A 102 -6.30 3.44 4.91
N LEU A 103 -5.22 3.25 5.68
CA LEU A 103 -4.85 4.16 6.77
C LEU A 103 -3.37 4.54 6.72
N CYS A 104 -3.05 5.78 7.08
CA CYS A 104 -1.68 6.22 7.31
C CYS A 104 -1.21 5.85 8.71
N ASN A 105 0.08 5.50 8.85
CA ASN A 105 0.70 5.22 10.13
C ASN A 105 0.78 6.52 10.96
N PRO A 106 0.01 6.66 12.05
CA PRO A 106 0.01 7.86 12.89
C PRO A 106 1.26 7.97 13.79
N GLY A 107 2.15 6.96 13.73
CA GLY A 107 3.31 6.79 14.60
C GLY A 107 3.00 5.99 15.86
N ARG A 108 4.02 5.28 16.36
CA ARG A 108 3.96 4.49 17.60
C ARG A 108 5.29 4.51 18.35
N GLY A 109 5.23 4.29 19.66
CA GLY A 109 6.42 4.07 20.51
C GLY A 109 7.52 5.12 20.33
N GLU A 110 8.73 4.65 20.01
CA GLU A 110 9.95 5.48 19.86
C GLU A 110 9.96 6.36 18.59
N GLN A 111 9.08 6.11 17.61
CA GLN A 111 8.99 6.94 16.41
C GLN A 111 8.43 8.34 16.72
N ILE A 112 7.77 8.49 17.87
CA ILE A 112 7.16 9.74 18.31
C ILE A 112 8.15 10.48 19.21
N ASN A 113 8.40 11.76 18.88
CA ASN A 113 9.30 12.61 19.65
C ASN A 113 8.93 12.59 21.16
N PRO A 114 9.89 12.39 22.09
CA PRO A 114 9.64 12.41 23.53
C PRO A 114 9.00 13.71 24.06
N LEU A 115 8.93 14.77 23.26
CA LEU A 115 8.18 16.00 23.55
C LEU A 115 6.64 15.84 23.43
N TYR A 116 6.13 14.71 22.93
CA TYR A 116 4.68 14.43 22.95
C TYR A 116 4.18 14.14 24.37
N ARG A 117 3.18 14.90 24.80
CA ARG A 117 2.75 15.03 26.20
C ARG A 117 2.24 13.75 26.88
N ASN A 118 1.97 12.65 26.17
CA ASN A 118 1.50 11.41 26.79
C ASN A 118 1.61 10.17 25.87
N PRO A 119 2.67 9.35 26.02
CA PRO A 119 2.84 8.10 25.25
C PRO A 119 1.64 7.14 25.33
N ALA A 120 1.01 7.01 26.50
CA ALA A 120 -0.13 6.12 26.69
C ALA A 120 -1.36 6.55 25.86
N ARG A 121 -1.57 7.86 25.67
CA ARG A 121 -2.65 8.36 24.79
C ARG A 121 -2.37 8.08 23.32
N VAL A 122 -1.12 8.14 22.90
CA VAL A 122 -0.78 7.84 21.51
C VAL A 122 -0.93 6.35 21.23
N GLU A 123 -0.45 5.50 22.14
CA GLU A 123 -0.65 4.05 22.03
C GLU A 123 -2.15 3.70 21.98
N ALA A 124 -2.95 4.25 22.88
CA ALA A 124 -4.40 4.02 22.87
C ALA A 124 -5.06 4.47 21.55
N ARG A 125 -4.61 5.58 20.97
CA ARG A 125 -5.11 6.07 19.68
C ARG A 125 -4.67 5.17 18.51
N TYR A 126 -3.42 4.73 18.50
CA TYR A 126 -2.91 3.78 17.51
C TYR A 126 -3.71 2.46 17.56
N GLN A 127 -3.92 1.92 18.76
CA GLN A 127 -4.69 0.69 18.96
C GLN A 127 -6.14 0.84 18.46
N ALA A 128 -6.80 1.95 18.79
CA ALA A 128 -8.19 2.18 18.43
C ALA A 128 -8.40 2.47 16.94
N LEU A 129 -7.52 3.27 16.33
CA LEU A 129 -7.75 3.81 14.98
C LEU A 129 -7.01 3.04 13.89
N PHE A 130 -5.95 2.29 14.21
CA PHE A 130 -5.16 1.55 13.22
C PHE A 130 -5.17 0.05 13.49
N GLU A 131 -4.76 -0.38 14.70
CA GLU A 131 -4.62 -1.82 15.00
C GLU A 131 -5.96 -2.55 14.98
N GLY A 132 -6.99 -2.02 15.65
CA GLY A 132 -8.33 -2.62 15.66
C GLY A 132 -8.91 -2.81 14.26
N PRO A 133 -8.97 -1.77 13.41
CA PRO A 133 -9.40 -1.89 12.02
C PRO A 133 -8.57 -2.89 11.20
N LEU A 134 -7.25 -2.95 11.43
CA LEU A 134 -6.37 -3.90 10.74
C LEU A 134 -6.72 -5.35 11.11
N GLN A 135 -6.91 -5.63 12.39
CA GLN A 135 -7.27 -6.97 12.86
C GLN A 135 -8.63 -7.43 12.30
N ASN A 136 -9.60 -6.51 12.18
CA ASN A 136 -10.88 -6.79 11.55
C ASN A 136 -10.73 -7.08 10.04
N ALA A 137 -9.89 -6.32 9.35
CA ALA A 137 -9.60 -6.56 7.94
C ALA A 137 -8.89 -7.91 7.73
N LEU A 138 -7.92 -8.25 8.59
CA LEU A 138 -7.22 -9.53 8.57
C LEU A 138 -8.15 -10.74 8.76
N ALA A 139 -9.12 -10.64 9.67
CA ALA A 139 -10.07 -11.72 9.92
C ALA A 139 -10.90 -12.09 8.67
N ASP A 140 -11.36 -11.11 7.89
CA ASP A 140 -12.07 -11.33 6.60
C ASP A 140 -11.09 -11.72 5.48
N LEU A 141 -9.89 -11.14 5.49
CA LEU A 141 -8.86 -11.42 4.48
C LEU A 141 -8.41 -12.88 4.50
N VAL A 142 -8.38 -13.50 5.68
CA VAL A 142 -7.96 -14.90 5.84
C VAL A 142 -9.11 -15.89 5.59
N GLU A 143 -10.36 -15.42 5.49
CA GLU A 143 -11.49 -16.28 5.19
C GLU A 143 -11.37 -16.87 3.77
N PRO A 144 -11.40 -18.22 3.62
CA PRO A 144 -11.28 -18.87 2.33
C PRO A 144 -12.46 -18.52 1.42
N LYS A 145 -12.16 -18.07 0.20
CA LYS A 145 -13.15 -17.80 -0.86
C LYS A 145 -12.72 -18.53 -2.13
N ASN A 146 -13.69 -18.90 -2.98
CA ASN A 146 -13.41 -19.58 -4.23
C ASN A 146 -13.64 -18.61 -5.39
N ALA A 147 -12.57 -18.07 -5.97
CA ALA A 147 -12.62 -17.22 -7.15
C ALA A 147 -12.21 -18.01 -8.40
N PRO A 148 -13.14 -18.27 -9.35
CA PRO A 148 -12.81 -18.98 -10.59
C PRO A 148 -11.93 -18.16 -11.55
N GLN A 149 -11.86 -16.84 -11.37
CA GLN A 149 -11.05 -15.92 -12.17
C GLN A 149 -9.91 -15.33 -11.32
N SER A 150 -8.79 -15.03 -11.97
CA SER A 150 -7.60 -14.44 -11.35
C SER A 150 -6.94 -13.48 -12.36
N PRO A 151 -7.53 -12.29 -12.57
CA PRO A 151 -6.99 -11.28 -13.46
C PRO A 151 -5.89 -10.47 -12.76
N ILE A 152 -4.77 -11.12 -12.46
CA ILE A 152 -3.71 -10.60 -11.57
C ILE A 152 -3.10 -9.31 -12.12
N ILE A 153 -2.77 -9.27 -13.41
CA ILE A 153 -2.11 -8.10 -14.00
C ILE A 153 -3.07 -6.91 -14.14
N GLU A 154 -4.32 -7.16 -14.46
CA GLU A 154 -5.39 -6.17 -14.54
C GLU A 154 -5.66 -5.62 -13.15
N ALA A 155 -5.79 -6.48 -12.14
CA ALA A 155 -5.96 -6.07 -10.75
C ALA A 155 -4.82 -5.18 -10.24
N LEU A 156 -3.58 -5.50 -10.59
CA LEU A 156 -2.45 -4.62 -10.27
C LEU A 156 -2.53 -3.29 -11.00
N ALA A 157 -2.95 -3.27 -12.27
CA ALA A 157 -3.11 -2.03 -13.04
C ALA A 157 -4.28 -1.19 -12.51
N ASP A 158 -5.36 -1.84 -12.07
CA ASP A 158 -6.54 -1.23 -11.47
C ASP A 158 -6.24 -0.53 -10.15
N LEU A 159 -5.17 -0.90 -9.43
CA LEU A 159 -4.71 -0.13 -8.27
C LEU A 159 -4.45 1.34 -8.62
N ALA A 160 -4.02 1.65 -9.85
CA ALA A 160 -3.78 3.04 -10.26
C ALA A 160 -5.07 3.85 -10.45
N ASN A 161 -6.25 3.20 -10.46
CA ASN A 161 -7.55 3.88 -10.43
C ASN A 161 -7.97 4.26 -9.00
N GLU A 162 -7.26 3.80 -7.97
CA GLU A 162 -7.42 4.31 -6.62
C GLU A 162 -6.71 5.65 -6.52
N ASP A 163 -7.42 6.72 -6.13
CA ASP A 163 -6.89 8.09 -5.94
C ASP A 163 -5.68 8.18 -5.00
N THR A 164 -5.35 7.09 -4.31
CA THR A 164 -4.26 7.02 -3.33
C THR A 164 -3.08 6.20 -3.82
N PHE A 165 -3.15 5.60 -5.02
CA PHE A 165 -2.10 4.77 -5.63
C PHE A 165 -1.90 5.07 -7.12
N ASP A 166 -2.33 6.24 -7.57
CA ASP A 166 -2.17 6.72 -8.94
C ASP A 166 -0.68 6.99 -9.31
N PRO A 167 -0.36 7.35 -10.56
CA PRO A 167 1.02 7.63 -10.96
C PRO A 167 1.75 8.75 -10.21
N ASP A 168 1.01 9.70 -9.62
CA ASP A 168 1.57 10.85 -8.88
C ASP A 168 1.92 10.48 -7.43
N THR A 169 1.28 9.43 -6.90
CA THR A 169 1.53 8.91 -5.56
C THR A 169 3.00 8.51 -5.38
N PRO A 170 3.70 9.01 -4.34
CA PRO A 170 5.09 8.68 -4.10
C PRO A 170 5.25 7.24 -3.61
N GLY A 171 6.41 6.63 -3.89
CA GLY A 171 6.86 5.43 -3.18
C GLY A 171 6.04 4.14 -3.39
N ARG A 172 5.11 4.10 -4.36
CA ARG A 172 4.19 2.98 -4.64
C ARG A 172 4.82 1.59 -4.53
N TYR A 173 4.30 0.82 -3.59
CA TYR A 173 4.79 -0.51 -3.26
C TYR A 173 3.64 -1.50 -3.07
N ALA A 174 3.65 -2.61 -3.81
CA ALA A 174 2.68 -3.68 -3.66
C ALA A 174 3.34 -4.94 -3.10
N VAL A 175 2.73 -5.52 -2.07
CA VAL A 175 3.00 -6.88 -1.58
C VAL A 175 1.89 -7.76 -2.15
N LEU A 176 2.21 -8.55 -3.17
CA LEU A 176 1.26 -9.43 -3.84
C LEU A 176 1.39 -10.85 -3.29
N VAL A 177 0.30 -11.42 -2.79
CA VAL A 177 0.22 -12.83 -2.37
C VAL A 177 -0.64 -13.58 -3.39
N SER A 178 -0.02 -14.40 -4.22
CA SER A 178 -0.69 -15.09 -5.34
C SER A 178 0.07 -16.35 -5.78
N ASP A 179 -0.63 -17.29 -6.41
CA ASP A 179 -0.03 -18.42 -7.12
C ASP A 179 0.54 -18.02 -8.51
N MET A 180 0.32 -16.76 -8.92
CA MET A 180 0.75 -16.18 -10.20
C MET A 180 0.20 -16.93 -11.43
N LEU A 181 -0.91 -17.66 -11.27
CA LEU A 181 -1.60 -18.35 -12.37
C LEU A 181 -2.72 -17.47 -12.92
N GLN A 182 -2.35 -16.55 -13.81
CA GLN A 182 -3.32 -15.70 -14.51
C GLN A 182 -4.47 -16.52 -15.09
N ASN A 183 -5.70 -16.07 -14.83
CA ASN A 183 -6.90 -16.59 -15.46
C ASN A 183 -7.91 -15.47 -15.72
N SER A 184 -7.83 -14.91 -16.92
CA SER A 184 -8.58 -13.74 -17.38
C SER A 184 -8.90 -13.85 -18.87
N ASP A 185 -9.66 -12.90 -19.39
CA ASP A 185 -9.88 -12.75 -20.83
C ASP A 185 -8.61 -12.33 -21.58
N LEU A 186 -7.67 -11.63 -20.92
CA LEU A 186 -6.40 -11.20 -21.50
C LEU A 186 -5.51 -12.39 -21.83
N PHE A 187 -5.27 -13.25 -20.83
CA PHE A 187 -4.69 -14.56 -21.02
C PHE A 187 -4.99 -15.50 -19.85
N SER A 188 -4.82 -16.80 -20.08
CA SER A 188 -4.97 -17.84 -19.07
C SER A 188 -3.80 -18.83 -19.12
N VAL A 189 -3.20 -19.10 -17.96
CA VAL A 189 -2.12 -20.10 -17.80
C VAL A 189 -2.68 -21.53 -17.97
N TYR A 190 -3.92 -21.77 -17.56
CA TYR A 190 -4.58 -23.08 -17.64
C TYR A 190 -4.85 -23.54 -19.09
N GLY A 191 -5.09 -22.59 -20.00
CA GLY A 191 -5.30 -22.88 -21.42
C GLY A 191 -4.04 -23.41 -22.12
N ALA A 192 -2.86 -22.92 -21.70
CA ALA A 192 -1.57 -23.39 -22.21
C ALA A 192 -1.27 -24.84 -21.80
N ALA A 193 -1.70 -25.27 -20.61
CA ALA A 193 -1.43 -26.61 -20.09
C ALA A 193 -2.27 -27.72 -20.72
N ARG A 194 -3.44 -27.40 -21.32
CA ARG A 194 -4.39 -28.45 -21.71
C ARG A 194 -4.27 -29.00 -23.13
N ASN A 195 -3.59 -28.35 -24.10
CA ASN A 195 -3.36 -28.96 -25.44
C ASN A 195 -2.31 -28.28 -26.36
N ALA A 196 -1.41 -27.40 -25.88
CA ALA A 196 -0.29 -26.91 -26.70
C ALA A 196 0.90 -26.42 -25.86
N PRO A 197 2.05 -27.12 -25.86
CA PRO A 197 3.27 -26.57 -25.28
C PRO A 197 3.73 -25.39 -26.16
N ASN A 198 3.75 -24.17 -25.60
CA ASN A 198 3.79 -22.84 -26.25
C ASN A 198 2.40 -22.32 -26.64
N ARG A 199 1.92 -21.18 -26.14
CA ARG A 199 2.63 -19.94 -25.79
C ARG A 199 1.74 -19.16 -24.84
N LEU A 200 2.24 -18.83 -23.65
CA LEU A 200 1.82 -17.56 -23.06
C LEU A 200 2.03 -16.47 -24.14
N PRO A 201 1.08 -15.55 -24.34
CA PRO A 201 1.26 -14.48 -25.33
C PRO A 201 2.58 -13.74 -25.05
N PRO A 202 3.30 -13.23 -26.05
CA PRO A 202 4.54 -12.51 -25.78
C PRO A 202 4.34 -11.41 -24.72
N PRO A 203 5.18 -11.28 -23.69
CA PRO A 203 4.99 -10.31 -22.61
C PRO A 203 4.77 -8.88 -23.13
N ARG A 204 5.52 -8.49 -24.15
CA ARG A 204 5.35 -7.18 -24.82
C ARG A 204 3.96 -6.96 -25.42
N ARG A 205 3.30 -8.00 -25.93
CA ARG A 205 1.92 -7.89 -26.44
C ARG A 205 0.96 -7.61 -25.29
N VAL A 206 1.07 -8.38 -24.21
CA VAL A 206 0.24 -8.18 -23.00
C VAL A 206 0.49 -6.81 -22.40
N ALA A 207 1.75 -6.38 -22.30
CA ALA A 207 2.10 -5.06 -21.81
C ALA A 207 1.49 -3.92 -22.65
N ASN A 208 1.44 -4.08 -23.98
CA ASN A 208 0.78 -3.11 -24.85
C ASN A 208 -0.74 -3.08 -24.64
N GLU A 209 -1.38 -4.23 -24.46
CA GLU A 209 -2.82 -4.33 -24.18
C GLU A 209 -3.16 -3.68 -22.82
N ILE A 210 -2.36 -3.94 -21.78
CA ILE A 210 -2.49 -3.27 -20.47
C ILE A 210 -2.30 -1.76 -20.61
N ARG A 211 -1.27 -1.28 -21.33
CA ARG A 211 -1.09 0.16 -21.55
C ARG A 211 -2.20 0.81 -22.34
N ALA A 212 -2.78 0.10 -23.30
CA ALA A 212 -3.90 0.63 -24.07
C ALA A 212 -5.14 0.86 -23.20
N GLN A 213 -5.33 0.05 -22.16
CA GLN A 213 -6.47 0.14 -21.25
C GLN A 213 -6.20 1.03 -20.02
N TYR A 214 -5.01 0.94 -19.43
CA TYR A 214 -4.65 1.52 -18.14
C TYR A 214 -3.55 2.60 -18.22
N GLY A 215 -3.04 2.90 -19.42
CA GLY A 215 -1.90 3.80 -19.58
C GLY A 215 -0.62 3.26 -18.93
N ASP A 216 0.25 4.15 -18.46
CA ASP A 216 1.48 3.79 -17.74
C ASP A 216 1.24 3.62 -16.22
N ALA A 217 0.03 3.17 -15.84
CA ALA A 217 -0.40 2.93 -14.46
C ALA A 217 0.64 2.19 -13.59
N LEU A 218 1.30 1.19 -14.17
CA LEU A 218 2.23 0.32 -13.46
C LEU A 218 3.69 0.79 -13.46
N ASP A 219 4.01 1.86 -14.21
CA ASP A 219 5.39 2.32 -14.31
C ASP A 219 5.91 2.80 -12.96
N GLY A 220 7.14 2.41 -12.60
CA GLY A 220 7.80 2.77 -11.35
C GLY A 220 7.33 2.00 -10.11
N VAL A 221 6.22 1.26 -10.19
CA VAL A 221 5.67 0.48 -9.08
C VAL A 221 6.66 -0.62 -8.66
N ARG A 222 6.89 -0.74 -7.35
CA ARG A 222 7.66 -1.85 -6.79
C ARG A 222 6.69 -2.96 -6.38
N VAL A 223 6.96 -4.20 -6.79
CA VAL A 223 6.12 -5.35 -6.44
C VAL A 223 6.97 -6.41 -5.77
N ARG A 224 6.56 -6.85 -4.57
CA ARG A 224 7.08 -8.06 -3.94
C ARG A 224 6.01 -9.14 -4.00
N VAL A 225 6.30 -10.17 -4.78
CA VAL A 225 5.43 -11.34 -4.94
C VAL A 225 5.82 -12.38 -3.90
N HIS A 226 4.85 -12.83 -3.11
CA HIS A 226 4.91 -14.00 -2.27
C HIS A 226 4.13 -15.13 -2.95
N LEU A 227 4.86 -16.10 -3.48
CA LEU A 227 4.32 -17.20 -4.29
C LEU A 227 3.63 -18.24 -3.41
N ILE A 228 2.34 -18.46 -3.66
CA ILE A 228 1.59 -19.57 -3.08
C ILE A 228 1.83 -20.83 -3.91
N PRO A 229 2.39 -21.91 -3.33
CA PRO A 229 2.57 -23.16 -4.05
C PRO A 229 1.22 -23.76 -4.44
N ARG A 230 1.05 -24.11 -5.72
CA ARG A 230 -0.15 -24.80 -6.21
C ARG A 230 0.19 -26.22 -6.63
N ARG A 231 -0.56 -27.18 -6.09
CA ARG A 231 -0.32 -28.61 -6.33
C ARG A 231 -0.40 -28.92 -7.82
N GLY A 232 0.67 -29.50 -8.37
CA GLY A 232 0.79 -29.85 -9.79
C GLY A 232 1.34 -28.72 -10.68
N TRP A 233 1.61 -27.53 -10.12
CA TRP A 233 2.14 -26.37 -10.83
C TRP A 233 3.50 -25.91 -10.30
N GLU A 234 4.03 -26.55 -9.26
CA GLU A 234 5.21 -26.08 -8.52
C GLU A 234 6.44 -25.91 -9.42
N ALA A 235 6.68 -26.86 -10.34
CA ALA A 235 7.80 -26.80 -11.28
C ALA A 235 7.63 -25.69 -12.34
N ALA A 236 6.39 -25.43 -12.77
CA ALA A 236 6.10 -24.36 -13.73
C ALA A 236 6.17 -22.98 -13.07
N GLN A 237 5.68 -22.87 -11.83
CA GLN A 237 5.75 -21.65 -11.01
C GLN A 237 7.22 -21.25 -10.78
N ARG A 238 8.08 -22.18 -10.36
CA ARG A 238 9.50 -21.91 -10.04
C ARG A 238 10.40 -21.61 -11.25
N GLY A 239 9.90 -21.71 -12.47
CA GLY A 239 10.67 -21.45 -13.68
C GLY A 239 9.87 -20.63 -14.67
N PRO A 240 9.24 -21.27 -15.68
CA PRO A 240 8.70 -20.58 -16.85
C PRO A 240 7.64 -19.51 -16.53
N ILE A 241 6.85 -19.68 -15.47
CA ILE A 241 5.82 -18.71 -15.09
C ILE A 241 6.45 -17.47 -14.43
N VAL A 242 7.37 -17.66 -13.48
CA VAL A 242 8.09 -16.53 -12.85
C VAL A 242 8.96 -15.79 -13.87
N ASP A 243 9.59 -16.50 -14.81
CA ASP A 243 10.37 -15.88 -15.89
C ASP A 243 9.47 -15.01 -16.78
N TYR A 244 8.30 -15.53 -17.14
CA TYR A 244 7.30 -14.80 -17.92
C TYR A 244 6.83 -13.53 -17.20
N TRP A 245 6.46 -13.64 -15.92
CA TRP A 245 6.03 -12.49 -15.11
C TRP A 245 7.14 -11.47 -14.92
N SER A 246 8.39 -11.92 -14.74
CA SER A 246 9.55 -11.03 -14.65
C SER A 246 9.74 -10.21 -15.92
N GLU A 247 9.58 -10.85 -17.09
CA GLU A 247 9.63 -10.16 -18.38
C GLU A 247 8.46 -9.19 -18.56
N LEU A 248 7.23 -9.62 -18.25
CA LEU A 248 6.03 -8.77 -18.34
C LEU A 248 6.13 -7.53 -17.44
N PHE A 249 6.55 -7.72 -16.18
CA PHE A 249 6.76 -6.61 -15.25
C PHE A 249 7.82 -5.64 -15.75
N ARG A 250 8.94 -6.14 -16.29
CA ARG A 250 9.96 -5.29 -16.90
C ARG A 250 9.41 -4.50 -18.09
N GLU A 251 8.62 -5.15 -18.96
CA GLU A 251 7.96 -4.49 -20.09
C GLU A 251 6.97 -3.41 -19.65
N LEU A 252 6.46 -3.44 -18.41
CA LEU A 252 5.52 -2.48 -17.83
C LEU A 252 6.17 -1.43 -16.90
N GLY A 253 7.51 -1.46 -16.73
CA GLY A 253 8.21 -0.53 -15.83
C GLY A 253 8.13 -0.91 -14.34
N VAL A 254 7.62 -2.11 -14.04
CA VAL A 254 7.49 -2.64 -12.68
C VAL A 254 8.81 -3.23 -12.20
N ARG A 255 9.20 -2.90 -10.96
CA ARG A 255 10.34 -3.52 -10.28
C ARG A 255 9.86 -4.65 -9.38
N ALA A 256 9.92 -5.88 -9.89
CA ALA A 256 9.42 -7.06 -9.19
C ALA A 256 10.51 -7.88 -8.49
N SER A 257 10.15 -8.49 -7.37
CA SER A 257 10.93 -9.54 -6.69
C SER A 257 10.01 -10.68 -6.25
N PHE A 258 10.46 -11.93 -6.36
CA PHE A 258 9.68 -13.12 -6.02
C PHE A 258 10.28 -13.83 -4.80
N THR A 259 9.43 -14.22 -3.86
CA THR A 259 9.77 -14.99 -2.66
C THR A 259 8.75 -16.11 -2.48
N GLU A 260 9.15 -17.28 -2.01
CA GLU A 260 8.19 -18.35 -1.66
C GLU A 260 7.55 -18.09 -0.29
N LEU A 261 6.26 -18.44 -0.16
CA LEU A 261 5.49 -18.34 1.09
C LEU A 261 5.84 -19.45 2.09
#